data_AF-A0A4Q1SBN8-F1
#
_entry.id   AF-A0A4Q1SBN8-F1
#
_cell.length_a   1.000
_cell.length_b   1.000
_cell.length_c   1.000
_cell.angle_alpha   90.00
_cell.angle_beta   90.00
_cell.angle_gamma   90.00
#
_symmetry.space_group_name_H-M   'P 1'
#
loop_
_entity.id
_entity.type
_entity.pdbx_description
1 polymer ?
#
loop_
_entity_poly.entity_id
_entity_poly.type
_entity_poly.pdbx_seq_one_letter_code
_entity_poly.pdbx_strand_id
1 'polypeptide(L)'
;MAGCFEERFKEQIEGKMTNPQKVYVFLKENSGQAFCDDCIERAVGVDRHQVHTIAATLGLFPLEFKRCASSCASRCADRDKQVTMAI
;
A
#
# COMPACT_ATOMS: atom_id res chain seq x y z
N MET A 1 -3.95 -0.28 27.86
CA MET A 1 -4.73 0.82 27.27
C MET A 1 -4.18 1.15 25.89
N ALA A 2 -4.60 0.44 24.84
CA ALA A 2 -4.29 0.78 23.45
C ALA A 2 -5.23 0.15 22.40
N GLY A 3 -6.32 -0.53 22.81
CA GLY A 3 -7.10 -1.38 21.90
C GLY A 3 -8.45 -0.81 21.43
N CYS A 4 -8.80 0.44 21.76
CA CYS A 4 -10.15 0.96 21.48
C CYS A 4 -10.25 1.79 20.19
N PHE A 5 -9.12 2.13 19.54
CA PHE A 5 -9.11 2.99 18.35
C PHE A 5 -9.02 2.21 17.03
N GLU A 6 -8.34 1.06 17.02
CA GLU A 6 -8.09 0.29 15.79
C GLU A 6 -9.28 -0.55 15.30
N GLU A 7 -10.25 -0.83 16.16
CA GLU A 7 -11.38 -1.71 15.80
C GLU A 7 -12.60 -0.96 15.23
N ARG A 8 -12.69 0.37 15.40
CA ARG A 8 -13.83 1.16 14.87
C ARG A 8 -13.72 1.55 13.39
N PHE A 9 -12.58 1.31 12.75
CA PHE A 9 -12.38 1.69 11.34
C PHE A 9 -12.74 0.58 10.35
N LYS A 10 -12.88 -0.67 10.82
CA LYS A 10 -13.15 -1.86 9.97
C LYS A 10 -14.61 -1.99 9.55
N GLU A 11 -15.57 -1.49 10.33
CA GLU A 11 -17.00 -1.77 10.14
C GLU A 11 -17.80 -0.69 9.36
N GLN A 12 -17.17 0.41 8.93
CA GLN A 12 -17.85 1.45 8.12
C GLN A 12 -17.56 1.42 6.62
N ILE A 13 -16.75 0.48 6.12
CA ILE A 13 -16.32 0.43 4.70
C ILE A 13 -16.73 -0.88 3.99
N GLU A 14 -17.95 -1.37 4.20
CA GLU A 14 -18.51 -2.43 3.32
C GLU A 14 -19.27 -1.88 2.10
N GLY A 15 -19.37 -0.56 1.93
CA GLY A 15 -20.11 0.05 0.82
C GLY A 15 -19.28 0.69 -0.30
N LYS A 16 -18.13 1.33 -0.02
CA LYS A 16 -17.36 2.12 -1.00
C LYS A 16 -15.88 2.29 -0.60
N MET A 17 -15.10 1.21 -0.49
CA MET A 17 -13.64 1.36 -0.48
C MET A 17 -13.20 1.98 -1.81
N THR A 18 -12.74 3.23 -1.76
CA THR A 18 -12.17 3.90 -2.95
C THR A 18 -10.82 3.26 -3.30
N ASN A 19 -10.43 3.30 -4.57
CA ASN A 19 -9.16 2.71 -5.02
C ASN A 19 -7.93 3.21 -4.22
N PRO A 20 -7.82 4.51 -3.87
CA PRO A 20 -6.75 4.99 -2.99
C PRO A 20 -6.77 4.39 -1.60
N GLN A 21 -7.96 4.22 -1.00
CA GLN A 21 -8.09 3.59 0.32
C GLN A 21 -7.67 2.13 0.30
N LYS A 22 -8.00 1.38 -0.75
CA LYS A 22 -7.55 -0.01 -0.89
C LYS A 22 -6.03 -0.11 -0.86
N VAL A 23 -5.35 0.72 -1.66
CA VAL A 23 -3.87 0.77 -1.70
C VAL A 23 -3.30 1.20 -0.35
N TYR A 24 -3.88 2.22 0.27
CA TYR A 24 -3.45 2.72 1.59
C TYR A 24 -3.56 1.63 2.67
N VAL A 25 -4.72 0.97 2.76
CA VAL A 25 -4.97 -0.09 3.74
C VAL A 25 -4.02 -1.25 3.50
N PHE A 26 -3.85 -1.70 2.26
CA PHE A 26 -2.92 -2.78 1.92
C PHE A 26 -1.48 -2.47 2.38
N LEU A 27 -1.00 -1.25 2.12
CA LEU A 27 0.35 -0.83 2.53
C LEU A 27 0.48 -0.73 4.05
N LYS A 28 -0.52 -0.20 4.76
CA LYS A 28 -0.51 -0.09 6.23
C LYS A 28 -0.65 -1.45 6.92
N GLU A 29 -1.47 -2.35 6.41
CA GLU A 29 -1.60 -3.74 6.91
C GLU A 29 -0.30 -4.53 6.72
N ASN A 30 0.49 -4.19 5.69
CA ASN A 30 1.80 -4.78 5.45
C ASN A 30 2.94 -3.78 5.75
N SER A 31 2.80 -2.98 6.81
CA SER A 31 3.84 -2.02 7.20
C SER A 31 5.20 -2.70 7.40
N GLY A 32 6.27 -2.02 6.98
CA GLY A 32 7.64 -2.55 6.97
C GLY A 32 7.96 -3.47 5.79
N GLN A 33 6.99 -3.84 4.95
CA GLN A 33 7.22 -4.59 3.72
C GLN A 33 7.08 -3.69 2.49
N ALA A 34 7.96 -3.91 1.50
CA ALA A 34 7.98 -3.13 0.27
C ALA A 34 7.33 -3.89 -0.88
N PHE A 35 6.33 -3.30 -1.52
CA PHE A 35 5.62 -3.92 -2.65
C PHE A 35 5.75 -3.09 -3.91
N CYS A 36 5.94 -3.76 -5.05
CA CYS A 36 5.93 -3.10 -6.34
C CYS A 36 4.50 -2.81 -6.81
N ASP A 37 4.35 -1.84 -7.71
CA ASP A 37 3.05 -1.42 -8.25
C ASP A 37 2.26 -2.63 -8.83
N ASP A 38 2.93 -3.59 -9.49
CA ASP A 38 2.30 -4.82 -10.03
C ASP A 38 1.73 -5.73 -8.93
N CYS A 39 2.44 -5.86 -7.81
CA CYS A 39 2.00 -6.71 -6.70
C CYS A 39 0.83 -6.07 -5.95
N ILE A 40 0.88 -4.75 -5.79
CA ILE A 40 -0.22 -3.99 -5.18
C ILE A 40 -1.45 -4.12 -6.07
N GLU A 41 -1.34 -3.89 -7.39
CA GLU A 41 -2.44 -4.09 -8.36
C GLU A 41 -3.11 -5.45 -8.19
N ARG A 42 -2.33 -6.54 -8.16
CA ARG A 42 -2.86 -7.89 -8.02
C ARG A 42 -3.51 -8.14 -6.66
N ALA A 43 -3.01 -7.52 -5.60
CA ALA A 43 -3.53 -7.68 -4.26
C ALA A 43 -4.85 -6.92 -4.03
N VAL A 44 -4.94 -5.67 -4.50
CA VAL A 44 -6.12 -4.82 -4.27
C VAL A 44 -7.11 -4.79 -5.45
N GLY A 45 -6.73 -5.34 -6.60
CA GLY A 45 -7.56 -5.33 -7.82
C GLY A 45 -7.78 -3.92 -8.39
N VAL A 46 -6.76 -3.06 -8.29
CA VAL A 46 -6.77 -1.69 -8.81
C VAL A 46 -5.80 -1.60 -9.99
N ASP A 47 -6.19 -0.90 -11.04
CA ASP A 47 -5.36 -0.69 -12.24
C ASP A 47 -3.96 -0.16 -11.89
N ARG A 48 -2.93 -0.72 -12.52
CA ARG A 48 -1.53 -0.34 -12.31
C ARG A 48 -1.26 1.15 -12.45
N HIS A 49 -1.85 1.86 -13.41
CA HIS A 49 -1.63 3.31 -13.56
C HIS A 49 -2.21 4.08 -12.38
N GLN A 50 -3.35 3.65 -11.88
CA GLN A 50 -3.94 4.24 -10.68
C GLN A 50 -3.08 3.95 -9.44
N VAL A 51 -2.63 2.71 -9.27
CA VAL A 51 -1.72 2.32 -8.19
C VAL A 51 -0.46 3.16 -8.23
N HIS A 52 0.18 3.31 -9.39
CA HIS A 52 1.37 4.13 -9.56
C HIS A 52 1.13 5.58 -9.13
N THR A 53 0.01 6.18 -9.55
CA THR A 53 -0.35 7.56 -9.20
C THR A 53 -0.60 7.72 -7.69
N ILE A 54 -1.36 6.79 -7.10
CA ILE A 54 -1.67 6.78 -5.66
C ILE A 54 -0.38 6.60 -4.87
N ALA A 55 0.44 5.61 -5.22
CA ALA A 55 1.66 5.27 -4.50
C ALA A 55 2.76 6.35 -4.67
N ALA A 56 2.81 7.03 -5.80
CA ALA A 56 3.63 8.24 -5.98
C ALA A 56 3.16 9.38 -5.07
N THR A 57 1.84 9.57 -4.94
CA THR A 57 1.25 10.58 -4.05
C THR A 57 1.52 10.26 -2.57
N LEU A 58 1.37 8.99 -2.17
CA LEU A 58 1.72 8.52 -0.83
C LEU A 58 3.21 8.71 -0.54
N GLY A 59 4.07 8.49 -1.53
CA GLY A 59 5.51 8.74 -1.42
C GLY A 59 5.91 10.18 -1.12
N LEU A 60 4.99 11.16 -1.23
CA LEU A 60 5.21 12.55 -0.79
C LEU A 60 5.17 12.71 0.73
N PHE A 61 4.73 11.69 1.47
CA PHE A 61 4.65 11.68 2.93
C PHE A 61 5.78 10.81 3.52
N PRO A 62 7.03 11.31 3.58
CA PRO A 62 8.21 10.51 3.94
C PRO A 62 8.21 9.98 5.37
N LEU A 63 7.33 10.49 6.23
CA LEU A 63 7.17 10.02 7.61
C LEU A 63 6.28 8.77 7.70
N GLU A 64 5.44 8.52 6.69
CA GLU A 64 4.46 7.43 6.71
C GLU A 64 4.67 6.41 5.59
N PHE A 65 5.23 6.86 4.47
CA PHE A 65 5.43 6.04 3.29
C PHE A 65 6.79 6.33 2.69
N LYS A 66 7.41 5.27 2.18
CA LYS A 66 8.67 5.36 1.45
C LYS A 66 8.51 4.68 0.10
N ARG A 67 8.81 5.43 -0.96
CA ARG A 67 8.87 4.93 -2.33
C ARG A 67 10.32 4.95 -2.79
N CYS A 68 10.87 3.79 -3.12
CA CYS A 68 12.26 3.63 -3.52
C CYS A 68 12.44 2.46 -4.50
N ALA A 69 13.62 2.35 -5.11
CA ALA A 69 14.01 1.14 -5.83
C ALA A 69 14.52 0.10 -4.82
N SER A 70 13.86 -1.05 -4.75
CA SER A 70 14.25 -2.17 -3.89
C SER A 70 13.60 -3.47 -4.39
N SER A 71 13.98 -4.59 -3.78
CA SER A 71 13.30 -5.86 -3.97
C SER A 71 11.87 -5.82 -3.43
N CYS A 72 10.96 -6.47 -4.16
CA CYS A 72 9.57 -6.63 -3.74
C CYS A 72 9.44 -7.78 -2.73
N ALA A 73 8.71 -7.59 -1.64
CA ALA A 73 8.49 -8.60 -0.60
C ALA A 73 7.88 -9.90 -1.16
N SER A 74 6.96 -9.79 -2.14
CA SER A 74 6.39 -10.93 -2.85
C SER A 74 7.35 -11.67 -3.80
N ARG A 75 8.62 -11.24 -3.91
CA ARG A 75 9.65 -11.82 -4.80
C ARG A 75 9.16 -12.02 -6.24
N CYS A 76 8.39 -11.06 -6.76
CA CYS A 76 7.81 -11.16 -8.10
C CYS A 76 8.84 -11.03 -9.24
N ALA A 77 10.06 -10.59 -8.93
CA ALA A 77 11.21 -10.62 -9.83
C ALA A 77 12.50 -10.58 -9.00
N ASP A 78 13.58 -11.12 -9.57
CA ASP A 78 14.93 -11.09 -8.97
C ASP A 78 15.68 -9.76 -9.18
N ARG A 79 15.00 -8.74 -9.71
CA ARG A 79 15.55 -7.41 -9.96
C ARG A 79 14.88 -6.36 -9.09
N ASP A 80 15.61 -5.29 -8.81
CA ASP A 80 15.05 -4.11 -8.14
C ASP A 80 13.90 -3.52 -8.96
N LYS A 81 12.81 -3.20 -8.26
CA LYS A 81 11.63 -2.56 -8.80
C LYS A 81 11.34 -1.29 -8.02
N GLN A 82 10.55 -0.40 -8.63
CA GLN A 82 9.96 0.69 -7.88
C GLN A 82 8.92 0.10 -6.92
N VAL A 83 9.18 0.24 -5.63
CA VAL A 83 8.35 -0.28 -4.56
C VAL A 83 7.90 0.84 -3.63
N THR A 84 6.75 0.64 -3.00
CA THR A 84 6.24 1.48 -1.93
C THR A 84 6.08 0.63 -0.67
N MET A 85 6.53 1.17 0.46
CA MET A 85 6.33 0.60 1.79
C MET A 85 5.65 1.64 2.69
N ALA A 86 4.82 1.19 3.62
CA ALA A 86 4.48 1.98 4.79
C ALA A 86 5.57 1.84 5.85
N ILE A 87 5.84 2.93 6.55
CA ILE A 87 6.75 3.02 7.71
C ILE A 87 5.92 2.88 8.99
#